data_AF-A0A9W8CMU4-F1
#
_entry.id   AF-A0A9W8CMU4-F1
#
_cell.length_a   1.000
_cell.length_b   1.000
_cell.length_c   1.000
_cell.angle_alpha   90.00
_cell.angle_beta   90.00
_cell.angle_gamma   90.00
#
_symmetry.space_group_name_H-M   'P 1'
#
loop_
_entity.id
_entity.type
_entity.pdbx_description
1 polymer ?
#
loop_
_entity_poly.entity_id
_entity_poly.type
_entity_poly.pdbx_seq_one_letter_code
_entity_poly.pdbx_strand_id
1 'polypeptide(L)'
;MDTKPNIDCGTTSADAASSLVVPSGEPLPPYQDCTGCTVNESEIGVMKFLNIKDNELVHQRLLIVHGHVPGVSGSDDKITVHHPDFPALTFPAVDGYFKAIVHLDSGENELEFHYLQGDSCTSKGKLVVKMEPFTARPALKLAILVASDSSETFDAPPGMRGPGLNDLDAATRKLRCSAYLWQAFVAEHLYRHGFGRRTFRLEEECAPDTMGCDNKDRMTARVHVLRPNRTVAEIQDKYIAQQWNSLPEDPLWDPCKLVDIH
;
A
#
# COMPACT_ATOMS: atom_id res chain seq x y z
N MET A 1 59.77 -18.48 -37.92
CA MET A 1 60.17 -19.35 -36.80
C MET A 1 59.86 -18.58 -35.54
N ASP A 2 58.72 -18.86 -34.92
CA ASP A 2 58.50 -18.58 -33.51
C ASP A 2 57.62 -19.71 -32.96
N THR A 3 58.18 -20.34 -31.95
CA THR A 3 57.76 -21.57 -31.28
C THR A 3 56.72 -21.27 -30.19
N LYS A 4 55.71 -22.14 -30.07
CA LYS A 4 54.85 -22.27 -28.88
C LYS A 4 55.71 -22.60 -27.62
N PRO A 5 55.21 -22.38 -26.39
CA PRO A 5 54.37 -23.42 -25.77
C PRO A 5 53.15 -22.92 -24.98
N ASN A 6 52.15 -23.78 -25.00
CA ASN A 6 51.02 -23.85 -24.07
C ASN A 6 51.43 -24.81 -22.93
N ILE A 7 51.29 -24.42 -21.66
CA ILE A 7 51.19 -25.38 -20.53
C ILE A 7 50.19 -24.85 -19.51
N ASP A 8 49.34 -25.78 -19.12
CA ASP A 8 48.12 -25.72 -18.33
C ASP A 8 48.35 -26.02 -16.84
N CYS A 9 47.29 -25.78 -16.06
CA CYS A 9 46.91 -26.30 -14.74
C CYS A 9 47.54 -25.74 -13.45
N GLY A 10 46.66 -25.16 -12.63
CA GLY A 10 46.81 -24.96 -11.20
C GLY A 10 45.45 -24.68 -10.52
N THR A 11 44.84 -25.73 -9.99
CA THR A 11 43.55 -25.84 -9.29
C THR A 11 43.47 -25.10 -7.94
N THR A 12 42.22 -24.94 -7.45
CA THR A 12 41.73 -24.53 -6.10
C THR A 12 41.62 -23.02 -5.84
N SER A 13 40.56 -22.45 -5.26
CA SER A 13 39.60 -22.94 -4.26
C SER A 13 38.22 -22.24 -4.35
N ALA A 14 37.18 -23.06 -4.18
CA ALA A 14 35.87 -22.83 -3.54
C ALA A 14 35.40 -21.40 -3.20
N ASP A 15 34.25 -21.05 -3.80
CA ASP A 15 33.03 -20.53 -3.16
C ASP A 15 33.17 -19.83 -1.80
N ALA A 16 33.02 -18.50 -1.82
CA ALA A 16 32.59 -17.72 -0.66
C ALA A 16 31.10 -17.40 -0.81
N ALA A 17 30.25 -18.42 -0.64
CA ALA A 17 28.83 -18.23 -0.35
C ALA A 17 28.72 -17.65 1.08
N SER A 18 28.39 -16.37 1.18
CA SER A 18 28.03 -15.75 2.45
C SER A 18 26.69 -16.35 2.91
N SER A 19 26.77 -17.31 3.84
CA SER A 19 25.61 -17.94 4.46
C SER A 19 24.88 -16.93 5.34
N LEU A 20 23.82 -16.33 4.82
CA LEU A 20 22.80 -15.69 5.64
C LEU A 20 22.12 -16.78 6.46
N VAL A 21 22.46 -16.85 7.74
CA VAL A 21 21.74 -17.65 8.73
C VAL A 21 20.34 -17.04 8.86
N VAL A 22 19.34 -17.72 8.32
CA VAL A 22 17.93 -17.42 8.60
C VAL A 22 17.70 -17.84 10.05
N PRO A 23 17.40 -16.92 10.99
CA PRO A 23 17.01 -17.32 12.32
C PRO A 23 15.73 -18.14 12.21
N SER A 24 15.78 -19.37 12.70
CA SER A 24 14.61 -20.23 12.84
C SER A 24 13.57 -19.47 13.66
N GLY A 25 12.50 -19.03 12.99
CA GLY A 25 11.40 -18.35 13.65
C GLY A 25 10.82 -19.27 14.71
N GLU A 26 10.82 -18.82 15.97
CA GLU A 26 9.99 -19.43 16.98
C GLU A 26 8.54 -19.44 16.49
N PRO A 27 7.78 -20.51 16.74
CA PRO A 27 6.37 -20.54 16.40
C PRO A 27 5.66 -19.40 17.10
N LEU A 28 4.79 -18.71 16.36
CA LEU A 28 3.96 -17.62 16.89
C LEU A 28 3.26 -18.07 18.18
N PRO A 29 3.22 -17.24 19.24
CA PRO A 29 2.30 -17.49 20.33
C PRO A 29 0.88 -17.52 19.74
N PRO A 30 0.03 -18.48 20.16
CA PRO A 30 -1.36 -18.49 19.75
C PRO A 30 -2.00 -17.14 20.10
N TYR A 31 -2.94 -16.70 19.27
CA TYR A 31 -3.82 -15.58 19.57
C TYR A 31 -4.40 -15.79 20.97
N GLN A 32 -3.89 -15.04 21.95
CA GLN A 32 -4.39 -15.10 23.31
C GLN A 32 -5.73 -14.37 23.32
N ASP A 33 -6.80 -15.15 23.41
CA ASP A 33 -8.10 -14.63 23.77
C ASP A 33 -7.95 -14.02 25.18
N CYS A 34 -8.01 -12.70 25.28
CA CYS A 34 -7.89 -11.96 26.53
C CYS A 34 -9.17 -12.13 27.37
N THR A 35 -9.48 -13.36 27.77
CA THR A 35 -10.57 -13.66 28.70
C THR A 35 -10.08 -13.43 30.13
N GLY A 36 -9.88 -12.17 30.49
CA GLY A 36 -9.41 -11.80 31.82
C GLY A 36 -8.99 -10.34 31.99
N CYS A 37 -9.55 -9.40 31.24
CA CYS A 37 -9.36 -7.98 31.52
C CYS A 37 -10.43 -7.54 32.53
N THR A 38 -10.08 -7.48 33.82
CA THR A 38 -10.86 -6.68 34.76
C THR A 38 -10.78 -5.23 34.29
N VAL A 39 -11.86 -4.74 33.70
CA VAL A 39 -11.94 -3.35 33.25
C VAL A 39 -11.97 -2.49 34.51
N ASN A 40 -10.92 -1.69 34.73
CA ASN A 40 -10.95 -0.66 35.76
C ASN A 40 -12.14 0.27 35.45
N GLU A 41 -13.10 0.40 36.36
CA GLU A 41 -14.35 1.16 36.14
C GLU A 41 -14.09 2.62 35.72
N SER A 42 -12.93 3.19 36.08
CA SER A 42 -12.49 4.53 35.72
C SER A 42 -12.07 4.71 34.25
N GLU A 43 -11.95 3.64 33.47
CA GLU A 43 -11.52 3.68 32.06
C GLU A 43 -12.63 3.30 31.07
N ILE A 44 -13.83 3.02 31.56
CA ILE A 44 -15.01 2.73 30.74
C ILE A 44 -15.39 3.97 29.93
N GLY A 45 -15.64 3.79 28.64
CA GLY A 45 -16.02 4.86 27.72
C GLY A 45 -14.86 5.74 27.24
N VAL A 46 -13.64 5.56 27.76
CA VAL A 46 -12.46 6.32 27.32
C VAL A 46 -11.86 5.65 26.09
N MET A 47 -11.81 6.39 24.98
CA MET A 47 -11.24 5.90 23.73
C MET A 47 -9.74 5.64 23.85
N LYS A 48 -9.30 4.46 23.41
CA LYS A 48 -7.89 4.05 23.36
C LYS A 48 -7.46 3.80 21.93
N PHE A 49 -6.31 4.36 21.54
CA PHE A 49 -5.65 4.05 20.27
C PHE A 49 -4.69 2.87 20.47
N LEU A 50 -4.83 1.82 19.66
CA LEU A 50 -4.15 0.54 19.88
C LEU A 50 -2.86 0.41 19.08
N ASN A 51 -2.80 1.04 17.90
CA ASN A 51 -1.71 0.84 16.96
C ASN A 51 -0.92 2.12 16.68
N ILE A 52 -1.14 3.21 17.42
CA ILE A 52 -0.38 4.45 17.30
C ILE A 52 -0.38 5.21 18.62
N LYS A 53 0.74 5.87 18.93
CA LYS A 53 0.88 6.76 20.09
C LYS A 53 0.64 8.21 19.71
N ASP A 54 0.23 9.00 20.69
CA ASP A 54 0.17 10.45 20.52
C ASP A 54 1.57 11.01 20.22
N ASN A 55 1.63 11.99 19.32
CA ASN A 55 2.85 12.60 18.80
C ASN A 55 3.80 11.64 18.06
N GLU A 56 3.36 10.44 17.65
CA GLU A 56 4.17 9.49 16.87
C GLU A 56 4.48 10.04 15.46
N LEU A 57 5.73 9.84 15.01
CA LEU A 57 6.16 10.16 13.65
C LEU A 57 5.84 8.99 12.71
N VAL A 58 5.18 9.29 11.59
CA VAL A 58 4.85 8.34 10.52
C VAL A 58 5.33 8.86 9.17
N HIS A 59 5.43 7.96 8.19
CA HIS A 59 6.06 8.25 6.89
C HIS A 59 5.14 8.03 5.68
N GLN A 60 3.84 7.95 5.94
CA GLN A 60 2.82 7.70 4.93
C GLN A 60 1.67 8.69 5.06
N ARG A 61 1.07 9.03 3.93
CA ARG A 61 -0.01 10.01 3.85
C ARG A 61 -1.34 9.49 4.39
N LEU A 62 -1.63 8.21 4.17
CA LEU A 62 -2.79 7.53 4.76
C LEU A 62 -2.34 6.66 5.92
N LEU A 63 -3.02 6.80 7.06
CA LEU A 63 -2.77 5.99 8.25
C LEU A 63 -4.01 5.17 8.59
N ILE A 64 -3.82 3.87 8.80
CA ILE A 64 -4.86 3.00 9.38
C ILE A 64 -4.72 3.10 10.91
N VAL A 65 -5.74 3.63 11.58
CA VAL A 65 -5.81 3.73 13.04
C VAL A 65 -6.76 2.66 13.56
N HIS A 66 -6.30 1.91 14.55
CA HIS A 66 -7.12 0.97 15.31
C HIS A 66 -7.38 1.55 16.69
N GLY A 67 -8.62 1.47 17.15
CA GLY A 67 -8.96 1.88 18.49
C GLY A 67 -10.04 1.02 19.11
N HIS A 68 -10.22 1.23 20.41
CA HIS A 68 -11.21 0.55 21.22
C HIS A 68 -11.75 1.50 22.28
N VAL A 69 -13.07 1.47 22.49
CA VAL A 69 -13.77 2.19 23.55
C VAL A 69 -14.31 1.15 24.54
N PRO A 70 -13.61 0.89 25.67
CA PRO A 70 -13.97 -0.16 26.61
C PRO A 70 -15.36 0.07 27.22
N GLY A 71 -16.13 -1.02 27.38
CA GLY A 71 -17.45 -0.99 28.02
C GLY A 71 -18.57 -0.43 27.13
N VAL A 72 -18.29 -0.21 25.84
CA VAL A 72 -19.30 0.04 24.81
C VAL A 72 -19.54 -1.26 24.05
N SER A 73 -20.80 -1.59 23.80
CA SER A 73 -21.20 -2.78 23.02
C SER A 73 -22.29 -2.39 22.02
N GLY A 74 -22.25 -2.96 20.82
CA GLY A 74 -23.12 -2.54 19.72
C GLY A 74 -22.59 -2.98 18.35
N SER A 75 -23.49 -3.30 17.43
CA SER A 75 -23.13 -3.86 16.12
C SER A 75 -23.29 -2.92 14.93
N ASP A 76 -23.91 -1.75 15.12
CA ASP A 76 -24.16 -0.74 14.07
C ASP A 76 -23.62 0.64 14.50
N ASP A 77 -22.48 0.61 15.21
CA ASP A 77 -21.80 1.80 15.69
C ASP A 77 -20.94 2.40 14.58
N LYS A 78 -20.55 3.66 14.76
CA LYS A 78 -19.73 4.38 13.78
C LYS A 78 -18.62 5.14 14.46
N ILE A 79 -17.49 5.27 13.77
CA ILE A 79 -16.43 6.22 14.13
C ILE A 79 -16.33 7.29 13.05
N THR A 80 -16.42 8.55 13.43
CA THR A 80 -16.16 9.69 12.54
C THR A 80 -14.84 10.33 12.91
N VAL A 81 -13.96 10.49 11.93
CA VAL A 81 -12.66 11.14 12.07
C VAL A 81 -12.75 12.52 11.46
N HIS A 82 -12.37 13.53 12.23
CA HIS A 82 -12.29 14.93 11.83
C HIS A 82 -10.82 15.33 11.71
N HIS A 83 -10.52 16.07 10.64
CA HIS A 83 -9.23 16.67 10.38
C HIS A 83 -9.46 18.14 10.00
N PRO A 84 -8.59 19.09 10.39
CA PRO A 84 -8.75 20.51 10.07
C PRO A 84 -8.89 20.79 8.56
N ASP A 85 -8.05 20.15 7.74
CA ASP A 85 -7.97 20.36 6.30
C ASP A 85 -8.65 19.30 5.41
N PHE A 86 -9.19 18.21 5.96
CA PHE A 86 -9.79 17.13 5.16
C PHE A 86 -11.25 16.90 5.59
N PRO A 87 -12.13 16.50 4.66
CA PRO A 87 -13.51 16.19 5.00
C PRO A 87 -13.57 15.05 6.02
N ALA A 88 -14.57 15.13 6.91
CA ALA A 88 -14.77 14.10 7.91
C ALA A 88 -15.11 12.76 7.24
N LEU A 89 -14.48 11.69 7.73
CA LEU A 89 -14.69 10.33 7.23
C LEU A 89 -15.31 9.48 8.30
N THR A 90 -16.34 8.71 7.92
CA THR A 90 -17.05 7.81 8.84
C THR A 90 -16.82 6.37 8.46
N PHE A 91 -16.51 5.53 9.44
CA PHE A 91 -16.26 4.11 9.31
C PHE A 91 -17.16 3.31 10.26
N PRO A 92 -17.51 2.06 9.92
CA PRO A 92 -18.24 1.19 10.83
C PRO A 92 -17.38 0.85 12.06
N ALA A 93 -18.04 0.70 13.20
CA ALA A 93 -17.48 0.25 14.46
C ALA A 93 -18.37 -0.86 15.05
N VAL A 94 -17.76 -1.77 15.81
CA VAL A 94 -18.45 -2.91 16.40
C VAL A 94 -17.84 -3.19 17.77
N ASP A 95 -18.70 -3.33 18.78
CA ASP A 95 -18.37 -3.65 20.16
C ASP A 95 -17.26 -2.77 20.75
N GLY A 96 -17.35 -1.46 20.49
CA GLY A 96 -16.36 -0.48 20.92
C GLY A 96 -15.10 -0.46 20.07
N TYR A 97 -14.86 -1.44 19.20
CA TYR A 97 -13.69 -1.50 18.33
C TYR A 97 -13.94 -0.78 17.00
N PHE A 98 -12.90 -0.13 16.49
CA PHE A 98 -12.96 0.53 15.21
C PHE A 98 -11.64 0.47 14.45
N LYS A 99 -11.75 0.62 13.13
CA LYS A 99 -10.62 0.89 12.23
C LYS A 99 -10.99 2.05 11.33
N ALA A 100 -10.11 3.03 11.24
CA ALA A 100 -10.32 4.22 10.43
C ALA A 100 -9.10 4.47 9.53
N ILE A 101 -9.35 4.91 8.31
CA ILE A 101 -8.31 5.44 7.42
C ILE A 101 -8.31 6.96 7.59
N VAL A 102 -7.14 7.50 7.93
CA VAL A 102 -6.97 8.92 8.23
C VAL A 102 -6.02 9.54 7.21
N HIS A 103 -6.39 10.70 6.69
CA HIS A 103 -5.53 11.52 5.86
C HIS A 103 -4.61 12.36 6.74
N LEU A 104 -3.33 12.38 6.38
CA LEU A 104 -2.32 13.21 7.01
C LEU A 104 -1.73 14.14 5.96
N ASP A 105 -1.47 15.39 6.34
CA ASP A 105 -0.61 16.32 5.61
C ASP A 105 0.78 16.39 6.26
N SER A 106 1.76 16.95 5.54
CA SER A 106 3.13 17.06 6.02
C SER A 106 3.18 17.92 7.28
N GLY A 107 3.88 17.45 8.31
CA GLY A 107 3.96 18.12 9.61
C GLY A 107 2.99 17.54 10.63
N GLU A 108 2.39 18.40 11.44
CA GLU A 108 1.54 17.99 12.57
C GLU A 108 0.07 17.94 12.17
N ASN A 109 -0.61 16.84 12.54
CA ASN A 109 -2.00 16.59 12.23
C ASN A 109 -2.78 16.36 13.52
N GLU A 110 -3.65 17.30 13.87
CA GLU A 110 -4.55 17.21 15.01
C GLU A 110 -5.85 16.53 14.61
N LEU A 111 -6.06 15.29 15.07
CA LEU A 111 -7.20 14.47 14.69
C LEU A 111 -8.19 14.36 15.84
N GLU A 112 -9.49 14.49 15.53
CA GLU A 112 -10.56 14.23 16.50
C GLU A 112 -11.41 13.04 16.05
N PHE A 113 -11.60 12.09 16.95
CA PHE A 113 -12.33 10.84 16.74
C PHE A 113 -13.62 10.87 17.55
N HIS A 114 -14.75 10.69 16.89
CA HIS A 114 -16.07 10.66 17.51
C HIS A 114 -16.69 9.28 17.33
N TYR A 115 -16.85 8.54 18.43
CA TYR A 115 -17.56 7.26 18.45
C TYR A 115 -19.05 7.50 18.65
N LEU A 116 -19.86 6.95 17.76
CA LEU A 116 -21.30 7.17 17.66
C LEU A 116 -22.05 5.85 17.82
N GLN A 117 -23.07 5.84 18.67
CA GLN A 117 -24.08 4.79 18.75
C GLN A 117 -25.43 5.38 18.34
N GLY A 118 -25.92 4.98 17.16
CA GLY A 118 -26.98 5.71 16.47
C GLY A 118 -26.54 7.16 16.20
N ASP A 119 -27.34 8.12 16.65
CA ASP A 119 -27.06 9.56 16.49
C ASP A 119 -26.32 10.18 17.70
N SER A 120 -26.06 9.40 18.76
CA SER A 120 -25.44 9.88 20.00
C SER A 120 -23.92 9.66 20.00
N CYS A 121 -23.17 10.71 20.33
CA CYS A 121 -21.71 10.61 20.52
C CYS A 121 -21.38 10.09 21.92
N THR A 122 -21.01 8.81 21.99
CA THR A 122 -20.72 8.09 23.23
C THR A 122 -19.29 8.35 23.74
N SER A 123 -18.32 8.53 22.84
CA SER A 123 -16.93 8.77 23.22
C SER A 123 -16.20 9.67 22.21
N LYS A 124 -15.23 10.43 22.71
CA LYS A 124 -14.35 11.27 21.91
C LYS A 124 -12.89 10.99 22.24
N GLY A 125 -12.05 10.95 21.21
CA GLY A 125 -10.60 10.85 21.34
C GLY A 125 -9.92 11.93 20.52
N LYS A 126 -8.77 12.42 21.01
CA LYS A 126 -7.87 13.28 20.24
C LYS A 126 -6.55 12.57 20.03
N LEU A 127 -5.96 12.75 18.85
CA LEU A 127 -4.68 12.15 18.51
C LEU A 127 -3.89 13.15 17.65
N VAL A 128 -2.68 13.47 18.08
CA VAL A 128 -1.74 14.25 17.29
C VAL A 128 -0.76 13.31 16.59
N VAL A 129 -0.63 13.41 15.27
CA VAL A 129 0.29 12.58 14.48
C VAL A 129 1.21 13.47 13.66
N LYS A 130 2.51 13.15 13.65
CA LYS A 130 3.49 13.85 12.82
C LYS A 130 3.75 13.05 11.56
N MET A 131 3.64 13.65 10.38
CA MET A 131 3.91 13.01 9.11
C MET A 131 5.08 13.68 8.41
N GLU A 132 6.10 12.89 8.09
CA GLU A 132 7.24 13.34 7.28
C GLU A 132 7.58 12.26 6.24
N PRO A 133 7.68 12.58 4.94
CA PRO A 133 8.09 11.59 3.94
C PRO A 133 9.48 11.02 4.21
N PHE A 134 9.65 9.71 4.10
CA PHE A 134 10.96 9.08 4.30
C PHE A 134 11.89 9.28 3.09
N THR A 135 12.66 10.37 3.09
CA THR A 135 13.45 10.80 1.90
C THR A 135 14.76 10.05 1.67
N ALA A 136 15.21 9.23 2.62
CA ALA A 136 16.48 8.49 2.53
C ALA A 136 16.48 7.32 1.54
N ARG A 137 15.34 6.98 0.93
CA ARG A 137 15.19 5.87 -0.03
C ARG A 137 14.57 6.37 -1.34
N PRO A 138 14.90 5.73 -2.47
CA PRO A 138 14.32 6.10 -3.76
C PRO A 138 12.80 5.95 -3.72
N ALA A 139 12.12 6.88 -4.37
CA ALA A 139 10.67 6.90 -4.45
C ALA A 139 10.17 5.91 -5.51
N LEU A 140 9.10 5.19 -5.18
CA LEU A 140 8.36 4.34 -6.11
C LEU A 140 7.56 5.21 -7.07
N LYS A 141 7.72 4.95 -8.36
CA LYS A 141 7.01 5.66 -9.43
C LYS A 141 5.78 4.86 -9.84
N LEU A 142 4.63 5.52 -9.81
CA LEU A 142 3.40 4.94 -10.34
C LEU A 142 3.35 5.20 -11.85
N ALA A 143 3.02 4.18 -12.64
CA ALA A 143 2.92 4.32 -14.08
C ALA A 143 1.66 3.64 -14.64
N ILE A 144 1.05 4.29 -15.64
CA ILE A 144 0.00 3.72 -16.48
C ILE A 144 0.58 3.61 -17.89
N LEU A 145 0.63 2.39 -18.42
CA LEU A 145 1.00 2.16 -19.81
C LEU A 145 -0.25 2.31 -20.68
N VAL A 146 -0.16 3.15 -21.72
CA VAL A 146 -1.22 3.33 -22.70
C VAL A 146 -0.72 2.85 -24.05
N ALA A 147 -1.30 1.76 -24.52
CA ALA A 147 -1.02 1.20 -25.84
C ALA A 147 -1.40 2.16 -26.97
N SER A 148 -0.77 1.99 -28.14
CA SER A 148 -1.01 2.83 -29.32
C SER A 148 -2.44 2.75 -29.86
N ASP A 149 -3.11 1.61 -29.66
CA ASP A 149 -4.50 1.31 -30.08
C ASP A 149 -5.51 1.40 -28.92
N SER A 150 -5.09 1.93 -27.76
CA SER A 150 -5.96 2.07 -26.58
C SER A 150 -7.00 3.18 -26.75
N SER A 151 -8.24 2.91 -26.33
CA SER A 151 -9.29 3.93 -26.20
C SER A 151 -9.17 4.78 -24.92
N GLU A 152 -8.13 4.56 -24.11
CA GLU A 152 -7.88 5.28 -22.84
C GLU A 152 -9.00 5.14 -21.80
N THR A 153 -9.75 4.05 -21.90
CA THR A 153 -10.81 3.69 -20.96
C THR A 153 -10.53 2.35 -20.33
N PHE A 154 -10.97 2.16 -19.09
CA PHE A 154 -10.92 0.87 -18.42
C PHE A 154 -12.32 0.29 -18.19
N ASP A 155 -12.36 -1.00 -17.88
CA ASP A 155 -13.60 -1.73 -17.65
C ASP A 155 -14.33 -1.21 -16.40
N ALA A 156 -15.60 -0.86 -16.59
CA ALA A 156 -16.47 -0.42 -15.51
C ALA A 156 -17.87 -1.03 -15.68
N PRO A 157 -18.62 -1.23 -14.57
CA PRO A 157 -20.03 -1.61 -14.62
C PRO A 157 -20.87 -0.61 -15.43
N PRO A 158 -22.04 -1.00 -15.97
CA PRO A 158 -22.84 -0.15 -16.85
C PRO A 158 -23.19 1.25 -16.31
N GLY A 159 -23.33 1.41 -14.98
CA GLY A 159 -23.61 2.71 -14.34
C GLY A 159 -22.37 3.57 -14.02
N MET A 160 -21.17 3.06 -14.29
CA MET A 160 -19.88 3.71 -13.95
C MET A 160 -19.03 3.98 -15.20
N ARG A 161 -19.68 4.07 -16.37
CA ARG A 161 -19.04 4.38 -17.65
C ARG A 161 -19.35 5.82 -18.05
N GLY A 162 -18.36 6.49 -18.62
CA GLY A 162 -18.47 7.86 -19.11
C GLY A 162 -17.34 8.76 -18.65
N PRO A 163 -17.37 10.04 -19.09
CA PRO A 163 -16.35 11.02 -18.75
C PRO A 163 -16.16 11.16 -17.23
N GLY A 164 -14.91 11.12 -16.76
CA GLY A 164 -14.52 11.20 -15.36
C GLY A 164 -14.76 9.93 -14.53
N LEU A 165 -15.37 8.88 -15.09
CA LEU A 165 -15.71 7.64 -14.37
C LEU A 165 -14.80 6.46 -14.74
N ASN A 166 -14.54 6.28 -16.03
CA ASN A 166 -13.73 5.16 -16.55
C ASN A 166 -12.68 5.57 -17.59
N ASP A 167 -12.29 6.84 -17.61
CA ASP A 167 -11.24 7.39 -18.46
C ASP A 167 -9.85 7.36 -17.79
N LEU A 168 -8.83 7.83 -18.50
CA LEU A 168 -7.46 7.89 -18.03
C LEU A 168 -7.28 8.78 -16.78
N ASP A 169 -8.05 9.85 -16.65
CA ASP A 169 -8.04 10.69 -15.45
C ASP A 169 -8.60 9.92 -14.23
N ALA A 170 -9.73 9.24 -14.40
CA ALA A 170 -10.28 8.36 -13.37
C ALA A 170 -9.32 7.23 -13.02
N ALA A 171 -8.62 6.66 -14.01
CA ALA A 171 -7.59 5.64 -13.77
C ALA A 171 -6.43 6.20 -12.94
N THR A 172 -5.99 7.42 -13.25
CA THR A 172 -4.94 8.14 -12.51
C THR A 172 -5.34 8.38 -11.06
N ARG A 173 -6.55 8.89 -10.81
CA ARG A 173 -7.09 9.12 -9.46
C ARG A 173 -7.23 7.82 -8.68
N LYS A 174 -7.75 6.76 -9.31
CA LYS A 174 -7.92 5.44 -8.68
C LYS A 174 -6.58 4.78 -8.36
N LEU A 175 -5.61 4.84 -9.27
CA LEU A 175 -4.27 4.29 -9.04
C LEU A 175 -3.57 5.03 -7.89
N ARG A 176 -3.70 6.36 -7.84
CA ARG A 176 -3.17 7.17 -6.75
C ARG A 176 -3.78 6.80 -5.40
N CYS A 177 -5.11 6.73 -5.32
CA CYS A 177 -5.82 6.28 -4.12
C CYS A 177 -5.35 4.88 -3.69
N SER A 178 -5.28 3.95 -4.64
CA SER A 178 -4.81 2.58 -4.39
C SER A 178 -3.38 2.54 -3.84
N ALA A 179 -2.48 3.34 -4.41
CA ALA A 179 -1.09 3.41 -3.96
C ALA A 179 -0.96 3.91 -2.52
N TYR A 180 -1.74 4.92 -2.13
CA TYR A 180 -1.76 5.37 -0.74
C TYR A 180 -2.34 4.31 0.21
N LEU A 181 -3.38 3.60 -0.21
CA LEU A 181 -3.94 2.49 0.57
C LEU A 181 -2.93 1.35 0.73
N TRP A 182 -2.20 0.99 -0.33
CA TRP A 182 -1.11 0.02 -0.26
C TRP A 182 -0.01 0.48 0.69
N GLN A 183 0.37 1.76 0.62
CA GLN A 183 1.38 2.33 1.51
C GLN A 183 0.95 2.23 2.98
N ALA A 184 -0.31 2.57 3.29
CA ALA A 184 -0.89 2.48 4.63
C ALA A 184 -0.95 1.03 5.12
N PHE A 185 -1.43 0.12 4.28
CA PHE A 185 -1.53 -1.31 4.56
C PHE A 185 -0.16 -1.92 4.87
N VAL A 186 0.85 -1.65 4.05
CA VAL A 186 2.21 -2.17 4.25
C VAL A 186 2.82 -1.62 5.54
N ALA A 187 2.67 -0.32 5.81
CA ALA A 187 3.15 0.30 7.05
C ALA A 187 2.57 -0.36 8.30
N GLU A 188 1.28 -0.64 8.25
CA GLU A 188 0.53 -1.21 9.35
C GLU A 188 0.86 -2.70 9.54
N HIS A 189 0.94 -3.46 8.45
CA HIS A 189 1.32 -4.87 8.50
C HIS A 189 2.74 -5.05 9.05
N LEU A 190 3.71 -4.26 8.58
CA LEU A 190 5.09 -4.34 9.10
C LEU A 190 5.17 -3.94 10.58
N TYR A 191 4.36 -2.96 11.00
CA TYR A 191 4.27 -2.56 12.41
C TYR A 191 3.75 -3.71 13.29
N ARG A 192 2.64 -4.37 12.91
CA ARG A 192 2.10 -5.50 13.68
C ARG A 192 3.06 -6.68 13.81
N HIS A 193 3.94 -6.87 12.83
CA HIS A 193 4.92 -7.97 12.83
C HIS A 193 6.27 -7.57 13.45
N GLY A 194 6.36 -6.41 14.12
CA GLY A 194 7.56 -6.00 14.85
C GLY A 194 8.68 -5.41 13.97
N PHE A 195 8.44 -5.16 12.68
CA PHE A 195 9.42 -4.53 11.79
C PHE A 195 9.41 -2.99 11.86
N GLY A 196 8.60 -2.42 12.74
CA GLY A 196 8.35 -1.00 12.84
C GLY A 196 7.44 -0.48 11.73
N ARG A 197 7.08 0.81 11.80
CA ARG A 197 6.18 1.47 10.85
C ARG A 197 6.93 1.90 9.59
N ARG A 198 7.33 0.91 8.80
CA ARG A 198 8.10 1.09 7.56
C ARG A 198 7.20 0.89 6.36
N THR A 199 7.42 1.67 5.31
CA THR A 199 6.71 1.49 4.03
C THR A 199 7.54 2.04 2.89
N PHE A 200 7.09 1.83 1.66
CA PHE A 200 7.72 2.43 0.49
C PHE A 200 7.29 3.90 0.36
N ARG A 201 8.20 4.74 -0.13
CA ARG A 201 7.91 6.14 -0.46
C ARG A 201 7.33 6.21 -1.87
N LEU A 202 6.35 7.08 -2.09
CA LEU A 202 5.84 7.42 -3.42
C LEU A 202 6.55 8.66 -3.95
N GLU A 203 6.69 8.77 -5.28
CA GLU A 203 7.14 10.01 -5.91
C GLU A 203 6.00 11.01 -5.86
N GLU A 204 6.23 12.18 -5.26
CA GLU A 204 5.19 13.19 -5.01
C GLU A 204 5.60 14.53 -5.61
N GLU A 205 4.62 15.29 -6.07
CA GLU A 205 4.77 16.65 -6.56
C GLU A 205 3.68 17.55 -5.95
N CYS A 206 3.92 18.85 -5.90
CA CYS A 206 2.88 19.80 -5.48
C CYS A 206 1.87 19.93 -6.63
N ALA A 207 0.70 19.36 -6.43
CA ALA A 207 -0.36 19.28 -7.44
C ALA A 207 -1.75 19.27 -6.77
N PRO A 208 -2.83 19.54 -7.53
CA PRO A 208 -4.18 19.48 -7.01
C PRO A 208 -4.46 18.13 -6.38
N ASP A 209 -4.88 18.15 -5.12
CA ASP A 209 -5.13 16.93 -4.38
C ASP A 209 -6.38 16.22 -4.92
N THR A 210 -6.21 14.98 -5.36
CA THR A 210 -7.33 14.17 -5.86
C THR A 210 -7.97 13.29 -4.79
N MET A 211 -7.51 13.41 -3.54
CA MET A 211 -8.08 12.70 -2.38
C MET A 211 -9.02 13.60 -1.56
N GLY A 212 -8.77 14.91 -1.52
CA GLY A 212 -9.64 15.91 -0.92
C GLY A 212 -10.76 16.40 -1.85
N CYS A 213 -11.78 17.04 -1.26
CA CYS A 213 -12.88 17.68 -2.01
C CYS A 213 -12.64 19.18 -2.24
N ASP A 214 -11.48 19.72 -1.85
CA ASP A 214 -11.23 21.16 -1.74
C ASP A 214 -10.26 21.71 -2.80
N ASN A 215 -9.83 20.90 -3.77
CA ASN A 215 -8.95 21.28 -4.89
C ASN A 215 -7.69 22.06 -4.48
N LYS A 216 -7.22 21.90 -3.22
CA LYS A 216 -5.99 22.52 -2.76
C LYS A 216 -4.79 21.77 -3.30
N ASP A 217 -3.74 22.53 -3.63
CA ASP A 217 -2.46 21.94 -3.98
C ASP A 217 -1.79 21.36 -2.74
N ARG A 218 -1.42 20.08 -2.81
CA ARG A 218 -0.74 19.35 -1.74
C ARG A 218 0.36 18.48 -2.34
N MET A 219 1.27 18.00 -1.51
CA MET A 219 2.21 16.95 -1.91
C MET A 219 1.44 15.68 -2.27
N THR A 220 1.36 15.39 -3.56
CA THR A 220 0.47 14.38 -4.13
C THR A 220 1.25 13.44 -5.04
N ALA A 221 1.00 12.13 -4.92
CA ALA A 221 1.73 11.11 -5.67
C ALA A 221 1.56 11.29 -7.19
N ARG A 222 2.68 11.34 -7.89
CA ARG A 222 2.74 11.50 -9.34
C ARG A 222 2.51 10.17 -10.03
N VAL A 223 1.63 10.19 -11.03
CA VAL A 223 1.35 9.04 -11.89
C VAL A 223 1.86 9.35 -13.29
N HIS A 224 2.77 8.50 -13.79
CA HIS A 224 3.37 8.64 -15.11
C HIS A 224 2.54 7.92 -16.15
N VAL A 225 1.98 8.65 -17.11
CA VAL A 225 1.35 8.04 -18.28
C VAL A 225 2.43 7.82 -19.34
N LEU A 226 2.74 6.55 -19.63
CA LEU A 226 3.73 6.17 -20.63
C LEU A 226 3.01 5.66 -21.87
N ARG A 227 3.44 6.13 -23.05
CA ARG A 227 2.77 5.87 -24.33
C ARG A 227 3.73 5.18 -25.32
N PRO A 228 4.04 3.89 -25.12
CA PRO A 228 4.87 3.15 -26.06
C PRO A 228 4.17 3.00 -27.41
N ASN A 229 4.95 2.92 -28.50
CA ASN A 229 4.44 2.54 -29.82
C ASN A 229 4.26 1.02 -29.91
N ARG A 230 3.37 0.48 -29.07
CA ARG A 230 3.02 -0.94 -28.97
C ARG A 230 1.53 -1.08 -28.74
N THR A 231 0.94 -2.06 -29.39
CA THR A 231 -0.48 -2.42 -29.28
C THR A 231 -0.77 -3.12 -27.95
N VAL A 232 -2.05 -3.18 -27.54
CA VAL A 232 -2.47 -3.91 -26.33
C VAL A 232 -2.06 -5.38 -26.42
N ALA A 233 -2.23 -6.01 -27.59
CA ALA A 233 -1.88 -7.41 -27.82
C ALA A 233 -0.37 -7.66 -27.63
N GLU A 234 0.49 -6.77 -28.13
CA GLU A 234 1.94 -6.88 -27.93
C GLU A 234 2.34 -6.69 -26.46
N ILE A 235 1.70 -5.76 -25.73
CA ILE A 235 2.00 -5.52 -24.31
C ILE A 235 1.60 -6.73 -23.45
N GLN A 236 0.50 -7.40 -23.81
CA GLN A 236 0.00 -8.58 -23.10
C GLN A 236 0.65 -9.89 -23.55
N ASP A 237 1.50 -9.86 -24.58
CA ASP A 237 2.13 -11.05 -25.12
C ASP A 237 3.01 -11.73 -24.05
N LYS A 238 2.61 -12.96 -23.72
CA LYS A 238 3.26 -13.83 -22.76
C LYS A 238 4.73 -14.09 -23.09
N TYR A 239 5.10 -14.19 -24.37
CA TYR A 239 6.48 -14.46 -24.78
C TYR A 239 7.39 -13.23 -24.72
N ILE A 240 6.79 -12.03 -24.61
CA ILE A 240 7.50 -10.76 -24.42
C ILE A 240 7.59 -10.41 -22.92
N ALA A 241 6.66 -10.91 -22.09
CA ALA A 241 6.61 -10.62 -20.67
C ALA A 241 7.84 -11.13 -19.91
N GLN A 242 8.50 -10.25 -19.15
CA GLN A 242 9.68 -10.58 -18.32
C GLN A 242 9.45 -11.68 -17.27
N GLN A 243 8.20 -11.96 -16.91
CA GLN A 243 7.86 -13.00 -15.92
C GLN A 243 7.80 -14.41 -16.52
N TRP A 244 7.82 -14.54 -17.85
CA TRP A 244 7.78 -15.84 -18.50
C TRP A 244 9.17 -16.47 -18.56
N ASN A 245 9.44 -17.37 -17.61
CA ASN A 245 10.43 -18.42 -17.82
C ASN A 245 9.73 -19.59 -18.52
N SER A 246 10.22 -20.01 -19.69
CA SER A 246 9.78 -21.28 -20.26
C SER A 246 10.08 -22.39 -19.24
N LEU A 247 9.12 -23.31 -19.05
CA LEU A 247 9.37 -24.54 -18.31
C LEU A 247 10.57 -25.27 -18.96
N PRO A 248 11.37 -26.05 -18.21
CA PRO A 248 12.37 -26.93 -18.80
C PRO A 248 11.70 -27.77 -19.88
N GLU A 249 12.26 -27.74 -21.09
CA GLU A 249 11.64 -28.26 -22.31
C GLU A 249 11.06 -29.68 -22.12
N ASP A 250 9.76 -29.81 -22.36
CA ASP A 250 9.17 -31.07 -22.79
C ASP A 250 9.82 -31.38 -24.17
N PRO A 251 10.46 -32.54 -24.40
CA PRO A 251 11.32 -32.81 -25.56
C PRO A 251 10.61 -32.83 -26.94
N LEU A 252 9.38 -32.29 -27.03
CA LEU A 252 8.56 -32.23 -28.23
C LEU A 252 8.40 -30.82 -28.82
N TRP A 253 9.02 -29.78 -28.24
CA TRP A 253 8.96 -28.42 -28.78
C TRP A 253 10.31 -27.97 -29.34
N ASP A 254 10.43 -27.94 -30.67
CA ASP A 254 11.60 -27.41 -31.39
C ASP A 254 11.22 -26.09 -32.09
N PRO A 255 11.69 -24.93 -31.62
CA PRO A 255 11.40 -23.63 -32.21
C PRO A 255 12.02 -23.43 -33.60
N CYS A 256 12.90 -24.33 -34.07
CA CYS A 256 13.47 -24.27 -35.42
C CYS A 256 12.58 -24.86 -36.52
N LYS A 257 11.40 -25.42 -36.20
CA LYS A 257 10.47 -25.99 -37.20
C LYS A 257 9.43 -25.03 -37.79
N LEU A 258 9.52 -23.73 -37.50
CA LEU A 258 8.61 -22.69 -38.02
C LEU A 258 9.24 -21.79 -39.09
N VAL A 259 10.24 -22.28 -39.81
CA VAL A 259 10.70 -21.68 -41.07
C VAL A 259 10.47 -22.71 -42.17
N ASP A 260 9.26 -22.70 -42.73
CA ASP A 260 8.94 -23.06 -44.12
C ASP A 260 7.43 -23.17 -44.28
N ILE A 261 6.76 -22.05 -44.53
CA ILE A 261 5.49 -22.04 -45.24
C ILE A 261 5.57 -20.88 -46.26
N HIS A 262 5.52 -21.27 -47.53
CA HIS A 262 5.44 -20.41 -48.72
C HIS A 262 4.25 -19.46 -48.70
#